data_AF-A0A256ZGN5-F1
#
_entry.id   AF-A0A256ZGN5-F1
#
_cell.length_a   1.000
_cell.length_b   1.000
_cell.length_c   1.000
_cell.angle_alpha   90.00
_cell.angle_beta   90.00
_cell.angle_gamma   90.00
#
_symmetry.space_group_name_H-M   'P 1'
#
loop_
_entity.id
_entity.type
_entity.pdbx_description
1 polymer ?
#
loop_
_entity_poly.entity_id
_entity_poly.type
_entity_poly.pdbx_seq_one_letter_code
_entity_poly.pdbx_strand_id
1 'polypeptide(L)'
;MSKVKTRLLRYWTYFRRGHNIYLVFLLSFANFIAIQYKLIIENMAILKDIFTHLSVFAAVFVLVYVPAAIIIGWLDYRRLAVPVDMTITAKASPWVKDLATALIYIAEGKGEEAKKVLEKWTKGL
;
A
#
# COMPACT_ATOMS: atom_id res chain seq x y z
N MET A 1 -31.38 -1.42 -2.91
CA MET A 1 -30.64 -2.07 -1.80
C MET A 1 -31.20 -1.55 -0.48
N SER A 2 -31.55 -2.38 0.51
CA SER A 2 -32.20 -1.87 1.73
C SER A 2 -31.27 -0.92 2.52
N LYS A 3 -31.83 0.13 3.13
CA LYS A 3 -31.05 1.14 3.88
C LYS A 3 -30.20 0.52 4.99
N VAL A 4 -30.70 -0.55 5.62
CA VAL A 4 -29.99 -1.32 6.67
C VAL A 4 -28.79 -2.08 6.09
N LYS A 5 -28.97 -2.80 4.96
CA LYS A 5 -27.88 -3.50 4.27
C LYS A 5 -26.76 -2.53 3.88
N THR A 6 -27.13 -1.32 3.43
CA THR A 6 -26.17 -0.28 3.05
C THR A 6 -25.35 0.22 4.25
N ARG A 7 -25.97 0.39 5.43
CA ARG A 7 -25.27 0.78 6.66
C ARG A 7 -24.33 -0.32 7.18
N LEU A 8 -24.77 -1.57 7.17
CA LEU A 8 -23.94 -2.71 7.59
C LEU A 8 -22.71 -2.89 6.69
N LEU A 9 -22.88 -2.78 5.37
CA LEU A 9 -21.75 -2.83 4.43
C LEU A 9 -20.75 -1.69 4.65
N ARG A 10 -21.23 -0.50 5.05
CA ARG A 10 -20.37 0.63 5.39
C ARG A 10 -19.56 0.34 6.66
N TYR A 11 -20.18 -0.14 7.73
CA TYR A 11 -19.46 -0.53 8.95
C TYR A 11 -18.47 -1.66 8.72
N TRP A 12 -18.86 -2.66 7.93
CA TRP A 12 -17.95 -3.73 7.51
C TRP A 12 -16.72 -3.19 6.75
N THR A 13 -16.93 -2.20 5.89
CA THR A 13 -15.84 -1.55 5.15
C THR A 13 -14.92 -0.77 6.10
N TYR A 14 -15.48 -0.04 7.06
CA TYR A 14 -14.71 0.68 8.07
C TYR A 14 -13.90 -0.26 8.96
N PHE A 15 -14.53 -1.34 9.42
CA PHE A 15 -13.86 -2.38 10.20
C PHE A 15 -12.71 -3.00 9.43
N ARG A 16 -12.93 -3.51 8.21
CA ARG A 16 -11.87 -4.10 7.40
C ARG A 16 -10.72 -3.14 7.14
N ARG A 17 -11.04 -1.87 6.86
CA ARG A 17 -10.01 -0.85 6.62
C ARG A 17 -9.18 -0.59 7.88
N GLY A 18 -9.84 -0.41 9.03
CA GLY A 18 -9.14 -0.21 10.31
C GLY A 18 -8.31 -1.42 10.74
N HIS A 19 -8.90 -2.61 10.63
CA HIS A 19 -8.24 -3.86 11.00
C HIS A 19 -7.05 -4.16 10.10
N ASN A 20 -7.24 -4.19 8.77
CA ASN A 20 -6.19 -4.61 7.84
C ASN A 20 -5.02 -3.63 7.74
N ILE A 21 -5.29 -2.32 7.83
CA ILE A 21 -4.22 -1.32 7.67
C ILE A 21 -3.46 -1.11 8.97
N TYR A 22 -4.15 -1.02 10.11
CA TYR A 22 -3.51 -0.60 11.36
C TYR A 22 -3.35 -1.74 12.37
N LEU A 23 -4.42 -2.51 12.64
CA LEU A 23 -4.37 -3.52 13.69
C LEU A 23 -3.54 -4.74 13.28
N VAL A 24 -3.71 -5.23 12.05
CA VAL A 24 -2.91 -6.33 11.51
C VAL A 24 -1.45 -5.92 11.45
N PHE A 25 -1.15 -4.70 10.99
CA PHE A 25 0.21 -4.17 11.00
C PHE A 25 0.84 -4.23 12.40
N LEU A 26 0.18 -3.65 13.41
CA LEU A 26 0.67 -3.67 14.79
C LEU A 26 0.82 -5.10 15.34
N LEU A 27 -0.18 -5.95 15.10
CA LEU A 27 -0.18 -7.33 15.57
C LEU A 27 0.92 -8.15 14.91
N SER A 28 1.16 -7.98 13.60
CA SER A 28 2.24 -8.61 12.88
C SER A 28 3.60 -8.18 13.41
N PHE A 29 3.81 -6.90 13.73
CA PHE A 29 5.04 -6.43 14.36
C PHE A 29 5.23 -7.04 15.75
N ALA A 30 4.21 -7.00 16.60
CA ALA A 30 4.27 -7.55 17.95
C ALA A 30 4.58 -9.06 17.91
N ASN A 31 3.89 -9.80 17.05
CA ASN A 31 4.13 -11.24 16.87
C ASN A 31 5.53 -11.52 16.32
N PHE A 32 5.99 -10.75 15.33
CA PHE A 32 7.33 -10.91 14.79
C PHE A 32 8.37 -10.70 15.87
N ILE A 33 8.29 -9.61 16.63
CA ILE A 33 9.21 -9.31 17.74
C ILE A 33 9.20 -10.45 18.78
N ALA A 34 8.01 -10.89 19.21
CA ALA A 34 7.87 -11.93 20.20
C ALA A 34 8.44 -13.29 19.73
N ILE A 35 8.11 -13.71 18.50
CA ILE A 35 8.57 -14.97 17.93
C ILE A 35 10.08 -14.94 17.70
N GLN A 36 10.62 -13.87 17.11
CA GLN A 36 12.06 -13.75 16.84
C GLN A 36 12.86 -13.71 18.14
N TYR A 37 12.36 -13.00 19.15
CA TYR A 37 13.00 -12.99 20.46
C TYR A 37 13.01 -14.39 21.08
N LYS A 38 11.86 -15.08 21.10
CA LYS A 38 11.74 -16.39 21.74
C LYS A 38 12.52 -17.49 21.02
N LEU A 39 12.52 -17.48 19.69
CA LEU A 39 13.12 -18.54 18.88
C LEU A 39 14.58 -18.31 18.55
N ILE A 40 15.01 -17.06 18.39
CA ILE A 40 16.39 -16.75 17.97
C ILE A 40 17.19 -16.16 19.13
N ILE A 41 16.71 -15.06 19.71
CA ILE A 41 17.48 -14.32 20.71
C ILE A 41 17.73 -15.15 21.97
N GLU A 42 16.69 -15.78 22.53
CA GLU A 42 16.86 -16.60 23.75
C GLU A 42 17.69 -17.87 23.53
N ASN A 43 17.75 -18.38 22.30
CA ASN A 43 18.44 -19.63 21.97
C ASN A 43 19.89 -19.43 21.50
N MET A 44 20.34 -18.17 21.31
CA MET A 44 21.71 -17.84 20.91
C MET A 44 22.40 -17.07 22.02
N ALA A 45 23.42 -17.68 22.67
CA ALA A 45 24.10 -17.10 23.83
C ALA A 45 24.55 -15.64 23.62
N ILE A 46 25.21 -15.35 22.48
CA ILE A 46 25.70 -14.00 22.15
C ILE A 46 24.56 -12.99 22.08
N LEU A 47 23.42 -13.35 21.47
CA LEU A 47 22.29 -12.43 21.31
C LEU A 47 21.54 -12.22 22.62
N LYS A 48 21.42 -13.26 23.44
CA LYS A 48 20.79 -13.20 24.77
C LYS A 48 21.54 -12.28 25.73
N ASP A 49 22.87 -12.28 25.67
CA ASP A 49 23.70 -11.40 26.50
C ASP A 49 23.50 -9.92 26.11
N ILE A 50 23.36 -9.63 24.81
CA ILE A 50 23.11 -8.27 24.30
C ILE A 50 21.66 -7.84 24.56
N PHE A 51 20.70 -8.74 24.35
CA PHE A 51 19.27 -8.48 24.42
C PHE A 51 18.64 -9.33 25.53
N THR A 52 18.94 -8.96 26.78
CA THR A 52 18.53 -9.72 27.96
C THR A 52 17.01 -9.72 28.19
N HIS A 53 16.33 -8.69 27.70
CA HIS A 53 14.89 -8.52 27.86
C HIS A 53 14.19 -8.25 26.52
N LEU A 54 12.98 -8.81 26.36
CA LEU A 54 12.13 -8.58 25.19
C LEU A 54 11.89 -7.09 24.92
N SER A 55 11.71 -6.29 25.96
CA SER A 55 11.49 -4.84 25.84
C SER A 55 12.68 -4.11 25.23
N VAL A 56 13.92 -4.51 25.58
CA VAL A 56 15.15 -3.94 25.03
C VAL A 56 15.29 -4.31 23.56
N PHE A 57 15.08 -5.58 23.22
CA PHE A 57 15.07 -6.04 21.82
C PHE A 57 14.00 -5.30 21.00
N ALA A 58 12.78 -5.20 21.51
CA ALA A 58 11.67 -4.51 20.84
C ALA A 58 12.01 -3.03 20.57
N ALA A 59 12.55 -2.32 21.56
CA ALA A 59 12.93 -0.92 21.41
C ALA A 59 14.01 -0.71 20.34
N VAL A 60 15.08 -1.51 20.39
CA VAL A 60 16.17 -1.44 19.40
C VAL A 60 15.68 -1.85 18.01
N PHE A 61 14.87 -2.91 17.93
CA PHE A 61 14.28 -3.36 16.67
C PHE A 61 13.46 -2.24 16.03
N VAL A 62 12.53 -1.62 16.76
CA VAL A 62 11.71 -0.51 16.23
C VAL A 62 12.58 0.67 15.81
N LEU A 63 13.57 1.04 16.62
CA LEU A 63 14.46 2.18 16.34
C LEU A 63 15.31 1.97 15.09
N VAL A 64 15.67 0.74 14.75
CA VAL A 64 16.47 0.43 13.55
C VAL A 64 15.58 0.12 12.35
N TYR A 65 14.57 -0.73 12.55
CA TYR A 65 13.71 -1.21 11.47
C TYR A 65 12.89 -0.07 10.86
N VAL A 66 12.28 0.80 11.67
CA VAL A 66 11.39 1.85 11.15
C VAL A 66 12.15 2.83 10.25
N PRO A 67 13.30 3.41 10.64
CA PRO A 67 14.09 4.24 9.74
C PRO A 67 14.59 3.50 8.51
N ALA A 68 15.04 2.25 8.66
CA ALA A 68 15.50 1.45 7.52
C ALA A 68 14.36 1.22 6.50
N ALA A 69 13.16 0.87 6.97
CA ALA A 69 11.98 0.70 6.14
C ALA A 69 11.57 2.01 5.43
N ILE A 70 11.66 3.15 6.12
CA ILE A 70 11.42 4.48 5.52
C ILE A 70 12.45 4.77 4.42
N ILE A 71 13.74 4.52 4.65
CA ILE A 71 14.80 4.76 3.67
C ILE A 71 14.63 3.85 2.45
N ILE A 72 14.39 2.56 2.67
CA ILE A 72 14.16 1.59 1.58
C ILE A 72 12.93 2.00 0.77
N GLY A 73 11.82 2.30 1.43
CA GLY A 73 10.59 2.75 0.76
C GLY A 73 10.79 4.06 -0.02
N TRP A 74 11.48 5.03 0.57
CA TRP A 74 11.83 6.28 -0.12
C TRP A 74 12.68 6.03 -1.37
N LEU A 75 13.68 5.16 -1.26
CA LEU A 75 14.54 4.80 -2.38
C LEU A 75 13.76 4.10 -3.48
N ASP A 76 12.86 3.19 -3.12
CA ASP A 76 12.02 2.47 -4.07
C ASP A 76 11.11 3.42 -4.86
N TYR A 77 10.39 4.29 -4.16
CA TYR A 77 9.54 5.32 -4.77
C TYR A 77 10.31 6.30 -5.66
N ARG A 78 11.58 6.59 -5.33
CA ARG A 78 12.39 7.56 -6.08
C ARG A 78 13.13 6.95 -7.26
N ARG A 79 13.62 5.72 -7.14
CA ARG A 79 14.67 5.20 -8.04
C ARG A 79 14.54 3.73 -8.43
N LEU A 80 13.72 2.93 -7.75
CA LEU A 80 13.66 1.49 -8.02
C LEU A 80 12.39 1.11 -8.78
N ALA A 81 11.61 0.16 -8.27
CA ALA A 81 10.56 -0.51 -9.01
C ALA A 81 9.33 0.37 -9.19
N VAL A 82 8.96 1.13 -8.15
CA VAL A 82 7.70 1.88 -8.13
C VAL A 82 7.50 2.82 -9.32
N PRO A 83 8.46 3.68 -9.74
CA PRO A 83 8.31 4.50 -10.94
C PRO A 83 8.07 3.67 -12.21
N VAL A 84 8.78 2.57 -12.36
CA VAL A 84 8.68 1.68 -13.52
C VAL A 84 7.31 1.01 -13.53
N ASP A 85 6.88 0.43 -12.41
CA ASP A 85 5.59 -0.23 -12.25
C ASP A 85 4.42 0.74 -12.48
N MET A 86 4.53 1.98 -11.99
CA MET A 86 3.54 3.01 -12.26
C MET A 86 3.44 3.32 -13.76
N THR A 87 4.57 3.43 -14.47
CA THR A 87 4.56 3.68 -15.91
C THR A 87 4.00 2.50 -16.71
N ILE A 88 4.34 1.26 -16.33
CA ILE A 88 3.81 0.05 -16.97
C ILE A 88 2.30 -0.02 -16.74
N THR A 89 1.84 0.15 -15.50
CA THR A 89 0.41 0.12 -15.15
C THR A 89 -0.37 1.21 -15.89
N ALA A 90 0.19 2.43 -15.95
CA ALA A 90 -0.43 3.53 -16.68
C ALA A 90 -0.55 3.24 -18.18
N LYS A 91 0.50 2.67 -18.80
CA LYS A 91 0.49 2.30 -20.23
C LYS A 91 -0.42 1.11 -20.53
N ALA A 92 -0.51 0.16 -19.60
CA ALA A 92 -1.36 -1.02 -19.75
C ALA A 92 -2.85 -0.71 -19.60
N SER A 93 -3.21 0.38 -18.90
CA SER A 93 -4.60 0.77 -18.68
C SER A 93 -5.25 1.35 -19.94
N PRO A 94 -6.30 0.72 -20.48
CA PRO A 94 -7.03 1.27 -21.62
C PRO A 94 -7.65 2.64 -21.31
N TRP A 95 -8.16 2.81 -20.09
CA TRP A 95 -8.72 4.08 -19.60
C TRP A 95 -7.70 5.22 -19.67
N VAL A 96 -6.47 5.00 -19.17
CA VAL A 96 -5.43 6.03 -19.18
C VAL A 96 -5.00 6.36 -20.61
N LYS A 97 -4.88 5.35 -21.48
CA LYS A 97 -4.57 5.54 -22.90
C LYS A 97 -5.63 6.37 -23.62
N ASP A 98 -6.90 6.03 -23.43
CA ASP A 98 -8.02 6.72 -24.06
C ASP A 98 -8.15 8.16 -23.55
N LEU A 99 -7.95 8.38 -22.25
CA LEU A 99 -7.96 9.71 -21.66
C LEU A 99 -6.82 10.58 -22.23
N ALA A 100 -5.61 10.04 -22.33
CA ALA A 100 -4.48 10.75 -22.96
C ALA A 100 -4.77 11.07 -24.44
N THR A 101 -5.37 10.13 -25.17
CA THR A 101 -5.77 10.33 -26.57
C THR A 101 -6.83 11.43 -26.71
N ALA A 102 -7.84 11.43 -25.84
CA ALA A 102 -8.87 12.46 -25.83
C ALA A 102 -8.30 13.85 -25.52
N LEU A 103 -7.33 13.95 -24.59
CA LEU A 103 -6.65 15.21 -24.29
C LEU A 103 -5.87 15.76 -25.50
N ILE A 104 -5.21 14.88 -26.27
CA ILE A 104 -4.54 15.27 -27.53
C ILE A 104 -5.56 15.80 -28.53
N TYR A 105 -6.67 15.10 -28.74
CA TYR A 105 -7.73 15.56 -29.64
C TYR A 105 -8.31 16.91 -29.21
N ILE A 106 -8.52 17.14 -27.91
CA ILE A 106 -8.95 18.45 -27.41
C ILE A 106 -7.92 19.54 -27.74
N ALA A 107 -6.63 19.27 -27.52
CA ALA A 107 -5.56 20.23 -27.83
C ALA A 107 -5.45 20.55 -29.33
N GLU A 108 -5.80 19.60 -30.19
CA GLU A 108 -5.87 19.77 -31.65
C GLU A 108 -7.17 20.43 -32.14
N GLY A 109 -8.10 20.78 -31.23
CA GLY A 109 -9.42 21.33 -31.59
C GLY A 109 -10.42 20.27 -32.08
N LYS A 110 -10.09 18.98 -31.97
CA LYS A 110 -10.88 17.81 -32.37
C LYS A 110 -11.79 17.33 -31.23
N GLY A 111 -12.65 18.22 -30.74
CA GLY A 111 -13.49 17.96 -29.57
C GLY A 111 -14.47 16.79 -29.75
N GLU A 112 -14.99 16.59 -30.97
CA GLU A 112 -15.94 15.51 -31.26
C GLU A 112 -15.26 14.13 -31.22
N GLU A 113 -14.03 14.02 -31.70
CA GLU A 113 -13.22 12.79 -31.62
C GLU A 113 -12.87 12.45 -30.18
N ALA A 114 -12.52 13.45 -29.37
CA ALA A 114 -12.29 13.27 -27.94
C ALA A 114 -13.54 12.74 -27.22
N LYS A 115 -14.71 13.29 -27.54
CA LYS A 115 -16.00 12.86 -26.98
C LYS A 115 -16.30 11.41 -27.33
N LYS A 116 -16.13 11.00 -28.59
CA LYS A 116 -16.32 9.59 -29.03
C LYS A 116 -15.43 8.61 -28.28
N VAL A 117 -14.16 8.98 -28.05
CA VAL A 117 -13.21 8.14 -27.30
C VAL A 117 -13.65 7.96 -25.84
N LEU A 118 -14.16 9.02 -25.21
CA LEU A 118 -14.60 8.99 -23.82
C LEU A 118 -16.00 8.40 -23.61
N GLU A 119 -16.88 8.45 -24.62
CA GLU A 119 -18.27 7.97 -24.54
C GLU A 119 -18.38 6.52 -24.07
N LYS A 120 -17.44 5.65 -24.47
CA LYS A 120 -17.45 4.24 -24.06
C LYS A 120 -17.28 4.05 -22.54
N TRP A 121 -16.73 5.02 -21.85
CA TRP A 121 -16.52 5.01 -20.40
C TRP A 121 -17.63 5.72 -19.62
N THR A 122 -18.43 6.55 -20.30
CA THR A 122 -19.55 7.28 -19.68
C THR A 122 -20.89 6.60 -19.87
N LYS A 123 -20.99 5.57 -20.72
CA LYS A 123 -22.22 4.77 -20.87
C LYS A 123 -22.52 4.00 -19.58
N GLY A 124 -23.49 4.48 -18.81
CA GLY A 124 -24.00 3.83 -17.60
C GLY A 124 -23.44 4.35 -16.27
N LEU A 125 -22.69 5.47 -16.29
CA LEU A 125 -22.54 6.35 -15.13
C LEU A 125 -23.85 7.12 -14.89
#